data_AF-A0AAV9C4I3-F1
#
_entry.id   AF-A0AAV9C4I3-F1
#
_cell.length_a   1.000
_cell.length_b   1.000
_cell.length_c   1.000
_cell.angle_alpha   90.00
_cell.angle_beta   90.00
_cell.angle_gamma   90.00
#
_symmetry.space_group_name_H-M   'P 1'
#
loop_
_entity.id
_entity.type
_entity.pdbx_description
1 polymer ?
#
loop_
_entity_poly.entity_id
_entity_poly.type
_entity_poly.pdbx_seq_one_letter_code
_entity_poly.pdbx_strand_id
1 'polypeptide(L)' 'MRVQFESWFVEYKVDLVLSGHVHAYERSERVSNIAYNITNNDATPIPDPSAPVYITIGDGGNIEGLATK' A
#
# COMPACT_ATOMS: atom_id res chain seq x y z
N MET A 1 -1.84 -3.86 9.89
CA MET A 1 -2.94 -3.53 8.94
C MET A 1 -2.87 -4.38 7.68
N ARG A 2 -1.82 -4.26 6.86
CA ARG A 2 -1.66 -5.00 5.59
C ARG A 2 -1.99 -6.50 5.66
N VAL A 3 -1.34 -7.25 6.57
CA VAL A 3 -1.51 -8.71 6.74
C VAL A 3 -2.96 -9.15 6.93
N GLN A 4 -3.81 -8.30 7.51
CA GLN A 4 -5.21 -8.64 7.79
C GLN A 4 -6.17 -8.24 6.67
N PHE A 5 -5.85 -7.20 5.88
CA PHE A 5 -6.81 -6.58 4.96
C PHE A 5 -6.42 -6.61 3.48
N GLU A 6 -5.13 -6.75 3.16
CA GLU A 6 -4.68 -6.70 1.76
C GLU A 6 -5.32 -7.82 0.92
N SER A 7 -5.51 -9.01 1.48
CA SER A 7 -6.22 -10.11 0.80
C SER A 7 -7.66 -9.74 0.46
N TRP A 8 -8.37 -9.06 1.35
CA TRP A 8 -9.73 -8.57 1.08
C TRP A 8 -9.73 -7.47 0.03
N PHE A 9 -8.74 -6.57 0.04
CA PHE A 9 -8.65 -5.54 -0.99
C PHE A 9 -8.49 -6.13 -2.39
N VAL A 10 -7.68 -7.18 -2.52
CA VAL A 10 -7.51 -7.93 -3.77
C VAL A 10 -8.79 -8.71 -4.13
N GLU A 11 -9.39 -9.41 -3.17
CA GLU A 11 -10.62 -10.21 -3.37
C GLU A 11 -11.78 -9.36 -3.88
N TYR A 12 -11.99 -8.19 -3.29
CA TYR A 12 -13.06 -7.27 -3.65
C TYR A 12 -12.65 -6.24 -4.71
N LYS A 13 -11.44 -6.38 -5.30
CA LYS A 13 -10.93 -5.54 -6.40
C LYS A 13 -11.04 -4.05 -6.09
N VAL A 14 -10.59 -3.65 -4.89
CA VAL A 14 -10.55 -2.25 -4.50
C VAL A 14 -9.76 -1.46 -5.56
N ASP A 15 -10.30 -0.34 -6.00
CA ASP A 15 -9.64 0.48 -7.04
C ASP A 15 -8.46 1.28 -6.48
N LEU A 16 -8.64 1.87 -5.30
CA LEU A 16 -7.72 2.85 -4.72
C LEU A 16 -7.77 2.80 -3.19
N VAL A 17 -6.59 2.86 -2.55
CA VAL A 17 -6.43 3.07 -1.11
C VAL A 17 -5.72 4.39 -0.87
N LEU A 18 -6.36 5.29 -0.12
CA LEU A 18 -5.80 6.60 0.25
C LEU A 18 -5.23 6.54 1.67
N SER A 19 -4.02 7.05 1.85
CA SER A 19 -3.36 7.16 3.16
C SER A 19 -2.67 8.52 3.32
N GLY A 20 -2.55 8.97 4.56
CA GLY A 20 -1.74 10.12 4.95
C GLY A 20 -0.53 9.66 5.78
N HIS A 21 -0.35 10.28 6.95
CA HIS A 21 0.71 9.97 7.92
C HIS A 21 2.13 10.34 7.48
N VAL A 22 2.63 9.81 6.36
CA VAL A 22 3.92 10.25 5.82
C VAL A 22 3.75 11.57 5.09
N HIS A 23 4.55 12.58 5.43
CA HIS A 23 4.47 13.93 4.86
C HIS A 23 5.18 14.02 3.51
N ALA A 24 4.69 13.25 2.57
CA ALA A 24 5.13 13.20 1.18
C ALA A 24 3.99 12.68 0.30
N TYR A 25 4.24 12.73 -1.01
CA TYR A 25 3.41 12.08 -2.02
C TYR A 25 4.09 10.80 -2.53
N GLU A 26 3.33 9.70 -2.59
CA GLU A 26 3.75 8.43 -3.19
C GLU A 26 2.57 7.76 -3.90
N ARG A 27 2.86 7.05 -5.00
CA ARG A 27 1.88 6.24 -5.74
C ARG A 27 2.49 4.89 -6.11
N SER A 28 1.86 3.80 -5.70
CA SER A 28 2.28 2.45 -6.07
C SER A 28 1.83 2.05 -7.48
N GLU A 29 2.46 1.02 -8.03
CA GLU A 29 1.84 0.18 -9.06
C GLU A 29 0.76 -0.72 -8.42
N ARG A 30 -0.07 -1.39 -9.25
CA ARG A 30 -0.98 -2.43 -8.75
C ARG A 30 -0.20 -3.69 -8.40
N VAL A 31 0.09 -3.86 -7.12
CA VAL A 31 0.86 -4.98 -6.56
C VAL A 31 0.18 -5.57 -5.33
N SER A 32 0.39 -6.86 -5.09
CA SER A 32 -0.04 -7.54 -3.87
C SER A 32 1.09 -8.35 -3.24
N ASN A 33 1.04 -8.51 -1.91
CA ASN A 33 1.95 -9.36 -1.15
C ASN A 33 1.19 -10.27 -0.17
N ILE A 34 0.32 -11.12 -0.73
CA ILE A 34 -0.62 -11.96 0.03
C ILE A 34 -0.29 -13.47 -0.01
N ALA A 35 0.77 -13.86 -0.73
CA ALA A 35 1.13 -15.27 -0.93
C ALA A 35 1.95 -15.88 0.23
N TYR A 36 2.52 -15.05 1.11
CA TYR A 36 3.41 -15.52 2.18
C TYR A 36 2.72 -16.46 3.18
N ASN A 37 3.33 -17.62 3.46
CA ASN A 37 2.81 -18.64 4.38
C ASN A 37 3.82 -19.12 5.43
N ILE A 38 4.81 -18.29 5.79
CA ILE A 38 5.95 -18.62 6.67
C ILE A 38 6.99 -19.55 6.02
N THR A 39 6.55 -20.65 5.41
CA THR A 39 7.45 -21.69 4.88
C THR A 39 7.89 -21.49 3.43
N ASN A 40 7.11 -20.77 2.62
CA ASN A 40 7.37 -20.57 1.20
C ASN A 40 8.32 -19.42 0.88
N ASN A 41 8.54 -18.51 1.83
CA ASN A 41 9.35 -17.31 1.64
C ASN A 41 8.86 -16.35 0.52
N ASP A 42 7.59 -16.46 0.11
CA ASP A 42 6.98 -15.62 -0.93
C ASP A 42 6.56 -14.26 -0.35
N ALA A 43 7.54 -13.46 0.08
CA ALA A 43 7.34 -12.19 0.78
C ALA A 43 7.58 -10.94 -0.10
N THR A 44 7.79 -11.14 -1.40
CA THR A 44 8.05 -10.05 -2.37
C THR A 44 6.74 -9.61 -3.02
N PRO A 45 6.41 -8.30 -3.05
CA PRO A 45 5.27 -7.80 -3.79
C PRO A 45 5.39 -8.13 -5.28
N ILE A 46 4.30 -8.59 -5.90
CA ILE A 46 4.24 -8.93 -7.32
C ILE A 46 3.16 -8.13 -8.03
N PRO A 47 3.28 -7.86 -9.35
CA PRO A 47 2.21 -7.25 -10.13
C PRO A 47 0.91 -8.05 -10.05
N ASP A 48 -0.19 -7.37 -9.72
CA ASP A 48 -1.51 -7.98 -9.55
C ASP A 48 -2.61 -7.01 -10.05
N PRO A 49 -3.24 -7.27 -11.21
CA PRO A 49 -4.29 -6.42 -11.74
C PRO A 49 -5.53 -6.28 -10.84
N SER A 50 -5.76 -7.20 -9.90
CA SER A 50 -6.87 -7.11 -8.94
C SER A 50 -6.50 -6.32 -7.68
N ALA A 51 -5.22 -6.00 -7.47
CA ALA A 51 -4.79 -5.17 -6.35
C ALA A 51 -5.11 -3.69 -6.58
N PRO A 52 -5.37 -2.92 -5.50
CA PRO A 52 -5.57 -1.49 -5.60
C PRO A 52 -4.27 -0.76 -5.95
N VAL A 53 -4.43 0.48 -6.40
CA VAL A 53 -3.35 1.46 -6.30
C VAL A 53 -3.33 1.98 -4.87
N TYR A 54 -2.15 2.06 -4.24
CA TYR A 54 -1.97 2.72 -2.95
C TYR A 54 -1.40 4.12 -3.20
N ILE A 55 -2.04 5.14 -2.62
CA ILE A 55 -1.58 6.53 -2.70
C ILE A 55 -1.38 7.08 -1.29
N THR A 56 -0.19 7.60 -1.06
CA THR A 56 0.13 8.43 0.11
C THR A 56 0.01 9.89 -0.31
N ILE A 57 -0.86 10.64 0.36
CA ILE A 57 -1.13 12.08 0.17
C ILE A 57 -1.14 12.77 1.55
N GLY A 58 -0.08 12.56 2.33
CA GLY A 58 0.06 13.10 3.68
C GLY A 58 0.77 14.45 3.75
N ASP A 59 1.06 15.07 2.61
CA ASP A 59 1.82 16.30 2.41
C ASP A 59 0.96 17.58 2.47
N GLY A 60 -0.12 17.59 3.25
CA GLY A 60 -1.04 18.72 3.39
C GLY A 60 -0.48 19.97 4.09
N GLY A 61 0.79 19.98 4.51
CA GLY A 61 1.46 21.15 5.08
C GLY A 61 1.32 21.34 6.59
N ASN A 62 1.32 20.24 7.36
CA ASN A 62 1.34 20.35 8.83
C ASN A 62 2.69 20.85 9.38
N ILE A 63 2.72 21.20 10.67
CA ILE A 63 3.84 21.87 11.34
C ILE A 63 5.16 21.08 11.37
N GLU A 64 5.10 19.76 11.22
CA GLU A 64 6.29 18.90 11.29
C GLU A 64 7.12 19.02 10.00
N GLY A 65 6.51 19.47 8.89
CA GLY A 65 7.16 19.63 7.59
C GLY A 65 7.26 18.34 6.78
N LEU A 66 7.99 18.37 5.66
CA LEU A 66 8.15 17.25 4.74
C LEU A 66 9.03 16.14 5.32
N ALA A 67 8.77 14.89 4.92
CA ALA A 67 9.51 13.71 5.36
C ALA A 67 10.99 13.65 4.93
N THR A 68 11.43 14.53 4.02
CA THR A 68 12.81 14.60 3.50
C THR A 68 13.74 15.51 4.32
N LYS A 69 13.31 15.95 5.51
CA LYS A 69 14.17 16.66 6.45
C LYS A 69 15.12 15.71 7.18
#